data_AF-A0A968T2X2-F1
#
_entry.id   AF-A0A968T2X2-F1
#
_cell.length_a   1.000
_cell.length_b   1.000
_cell.length_c   1.000
_cell.angle_alpha   90.00
_cell.angle_beta   90.00
_cell.angle_gamma   90.00
#
_symmetry.space_group_name_H-M   'P 1'
#
loop_
_entity.id
_entity.type
_entity.pdbx_description
1 polymer ?
#
loop_
_entity_poly.entity_id
_entity_poly.type
_entity_poly.pdbx_seq_one_letter_code
_entity_poly.pdbx_strand_id
1 'polypeptide(L)'
;MRDESKILAILERHKKSGLTVNDFCSNEGIARATFYNWKKKLRNNNGKRFIPIEVRNASILAAGANTNPIRQENNLPDECILEIGYPNGVELRVKKDLDLLHLKALINLLD
;
A
#
# COMPACT_ATOMS: atom_id res chain seq x y z
N MET A 1 28.03 14.84 -2.76
CA MET A 1 26.91 13.87 -2.74
C MET A 1 25.98 14.34 -1.61
N ARG A 2 24.79 14.87 -1.92
CA ARG A 2 23.86 15.33 -0.87
C ARG A 2 23.18 14.10 -0.27
N ASP A 3 23.17 14.00 1.06
CA ASP A 3 22.56 12.87 1.76
C ASP A 3 21.07 12.75 1.41
N GLU A 4 20.60 11.54 1.11
CA GLU A 4 19.21 11.27 0.71
C GLU A 4 18.21 11.75 1.77
N SER A 5 18.57 11.60 3.05
CA SER A 5 17.77 12.10 4.18
C SER A 5 17.57 13.62 4.14
N LYS A 6 18.57 14.39 3.70
CA LYS A 6 18.46 15.85 3.56
C LYS A 6 17.54 16.23 2.41
N ILE A 7 17.60 15.48 1.31
CA ILE A 7 16.72 15.67 0.15
C ILE A 7 15.26 15.39 0.55
N LEU A 8 15.01 14.29 1.26
CA LEU A 8 13.69 13.94 1.78
C LEU A 8 13.14 15.02 2.71
N ALA A 9 13.95 15.54 3.64
CA ALA A 9 13.53 16.61 4.54
C ALA A 9 13.10 17.89 3.79
N ILE A 10 13.82 18.25 2.73
CA ILE A 10 13.47 19.40 1.87
C ILE A 10 12.14 19.15 1.13
N LEU A 11 11.94 17.94 0.58
CA LEU A 11 10.68 17.60 -0.09
C LEU A 11 9.48 17.60 0.89
N GLU A 12 9.66 17.10 2.11
CA GLU A 12 8.63 17.15 3.14
C GLU A 12 8.32 18.58 3.57
N ARG A 13 9.34 19.43 3.69
CA ARG A 13 9.14 20.86 3.97
C ARG A 13 8.38 21.56 2.84
N HIS A 14 8.67 21.25 1.58
CA HIS A 14 7.89 21.72 0.44
C HIS A 14 6.42 21.29 0.56
N LYS A 15 6.17 20.00 0.81
CA LYS A 15 4.82 19.44 0.97
C LYS A 15 4.03 20.12 2.09
N LYS A 16 4.69 20.42 3.21
CA LYS A 16 4.08 21.12 4.36
C LYS A 16 3.88 22.62 4.11
N SER A 17 4.72 23.24 3.29
CA SER A 17 4.67 24.69 3.03
C SER A 17 3.45 25.12 2.22
N GLY A 18 2.89 24.23 1.38
CA GLY A 18 1.81 24.57 0.45
C GLY A 18 2.21 25.56 -0.66
N LEU A 19 3.48 25.97 -0.72
CA LEU A 19 4.01 26.87 -1.73
C LEU A 19 4.13 26.16 -3.08
N THR A 20 4.12 26.94 -4.16
CA THR A 20 4.48 26.40 -5.47
C THR A 20 5.95 25.98 -5.47
N VAL A 21 6.32 25.04 -6.35
CA VAL A 21 7.72 24.62 -6.50
C VAL A 21 8.62 25.81 -6.82
N ASN A 22 8.12 26.80 -7.57
CA ASN A 22 8.86 28.00 -7.92
C ASN A 22 9.19 28.83 -6.68
N ASP A 23 8.18 29.17 -5.88
CA ASP A 23 8.34 30.02 -4.70
C ASP A 23 9.17 29.32 -3.62
N PHE A 24 8.94 28.01 -3.43
CA PHE A 24 9.75 27.21 -2.51
C PHE A 24 11.21 27.13 -2.93
N CYS A 25 11.48 26.88 -4.22
CA CYS A 25 12.85 26.82 -4.74
C CYS A 25 13.57 28.16 -4.60
N SER A 26 12.88 29.27 -4.87
CA SER A 26 13.40 30.62 -4.66
C SER A 26 13.73 30.88 -3.18
N ASN A 27 12.83 30.52 -2.27
CA ASN A 27 13.02 30.71 -0.82
C ASN A 27 14.17 29.86 -0.25
N GLU A 28 14.34 28.63 -0.73
CA GLU A 28 15.40 27.72 -0.28
C GLU A 28 16.75 27.94 -0.98
N GLY A 29 16.81 28.83 -1.98
CA GLY A 29 18.01 29.02 -2.81
C GLY A 29 18.37 27.79 -3.65
N ILE A 30 17.37 27.00 -4.06
CA ILE A 30 17.54 25.76 -4.81
C ILE A 30 17.13 25.98 -6.27
N ALA A 31 17.97 25.56 -7.21
CA ALA A 31 17.57 25.58 -8.61
C ALA A 31 16.41 24.60 -8.87
N ARG A 32 15.38 25.04 -9.59
CA ARG A 32 14.20 24.22 -9.92
C ARG A 32 14.57 22.87 -10.56
N ALA A 33 15.53 22.88 -11.48
CA ALA A 33 16.03 21.67 -12.13
C ALA A 33 16.56 20.63 -11.11
N THR A 34 17.26 21.10 -10.09
CA THR A 34 17.79 20.26 -9.01
C THR A 34 16.66 19.62 -8.21
N PHE A 35 15.62 20.39 -7.87
CA PHE A 35 14.43 19.89 -7.17
C PHE A 35 13.70 18.79 -7.96
N TYR A 36 13.46 19.01 -9.25
CA TYR A 36 12.83 18.00 -10.12
C TYR A 36 13.71 16.76 -10.31
N ASN A 37 15.03 16.94 -10.42
CA ASN A 37 15.98 15.83 -10.52
C ASN A 37 15.94 14.94 -9.27
N TRP A 38 15.86 15.53 -8.07
CA TRP A 38 15.66 14.76 -6.84
C TRP A 38 14.34 14.00 -6.85
N LYS A 39 13.23 14.66 -7.17
CA LYS A 39 11.91 13.99 -7.26
C LYS A 39 11.92 12.82 -8.24
N LYS A 40 12.58 12.97 -9.39
CA LYS A 40 12.77 11.91 -10.40
C LYS A 40 13.61 10.76 -9.85
N LYS A 41 14.73 11.05 -9.18
CA LYS A 41 15.62 10.03 -8.58
C LYS A 41 14.91 9.22 -7.50
N LEU A 42 14.16 9.86 -6.60
CA LEU A 42 13.41 9.19 -5.54
C LEU A 42 12.28 8.31 -6.11
N ARG A 43 11.56 8.80 -7.13
CA ARG A 43 10.52 8.00 -7.79
C ARG A 43 11.08 6.73 -8.44
N ASN A 44 12.24 6.82 -9.10
CA ASN A 44 12.88 5.67 -9.73
C ASN A 44 13.43 4.67 -8.70
N ASN A 45 13.77 5.15 -7.49
CA ASN A 45 14.19 4.29 -6.38
C ASN A 45 12.98 3.54 -5.79
N ASN A 46 11.79 4.16 -5.72
CA ASN A 46 10.59 3.53 -5.15
C ASN A 46 9.82 2.64 -6.13
N GLY A 47 9.85 2.92 -7.44
CA GLY A 47 9.01 2.22 -8.43
C GLY A 47 9.51 0.85 -8.91
N LYS A 48 10.65 0.35 -8.39
CA LYS A 48 11.26 -0.93 -8.82
C LYS A 48 11.52 -1.90 -7.66
N ARG A 49 10.90 -1.67 -6.50
CA ARG A 49 11.04 -2.57 -5.36
C ARG A 49 9.92 -3.58 -5.47
N PHE A 50 10.27 -4.86 -5.55
CA PHE A 50 9.31 -5.92 -5.30
C PHE A 50 8.73 -5.69 -3.90
N ILE A 51 7.41 -5.53 -3.80
CA ILE A 51 6.74 -5.55 -2.51
C ILE A 51 6.81 -7.01 -2.05
N PRO A 52 7.52 -7.35 -0.97
CA PRO A 52 7.55 -8.72 -0.48
C PRO A 52 6.14 -9.10 -0.08
N ILE A 53 5.61 -10.14 -0.73
CA ILE A 53 4.38 -10.76 -0.27
C ILE A 53 4.80 -11.65 0.90
N GLU A 54 4.50 -11.19 2.12
CA GLU A 54 4.66 -11.99 3.33
C GLU A 54 3.63 -13.13 3.29
N VAL A 55 4.03 -14.27 2.73
CA VAL A 55 3.25 -15.50 2.80
C VAL A 55 3.36 -15.98 4.24
N ARG A 56 2.38 -15.63 5.09
CA ARG A 56 2.20 -16.33 6.37
C ARG A 56 1.82 -17.77 6.04
N ASN A 57 2.83 -18.62 5.99
CA ASN A 57 2.62 -20.05 6.09
C ASN A 57 2.03 -20.27 7.48
N ALA A 58 0.71 -20.38 7.57
CA ALA A 58 0.06 -20.91 8.74
C ALA A 58 0.51 -22.37 8.84
N SER A 59 1.62 -22.59 9.54
CA SER A 59 1.99 -23.89 10.08
C SER A 59 0.94 -24.28 11.11
N ILE A 60 -0.24 -24.64 10.62
CA ILE A 60 -1.13 -25.51 11.39
C ILE A 60 -0.32 -26.79 11.55
N LEU A 61 -0.33 -27.34 12.77
CA LEU A 61 0.37 -28.53 13.25
C LEU A 61 1.69 -28.25 14.02
N ALA A 62 1.55 -28.00 15.32
CA ALA A 62 2.13 -28.82 16.40
C ALA A 62 2.38 -28.01 17.68
N ALA A 63 1.35 -27.80 18.49
CA ALA A 63 1.51 -27.64 19.93
C ALA A 63 0.20 -28.05 20.61
N GLY A 64 0.15 -29.30 21.05
CA GLY A 64 -0.86 -29.74 21.99
C GLY A 64 -0.73 -28.94 23.28
N ALA A 65 -1.73 -28.14 23.61
CA ALA A 65 -1.96 -27.63 24.95
C ALA A 65 -3.46 -27.45 25.13
N ASN A 66 -4.03 -28.37 25.91
CA ASN A 66 -5.43 -28.48 26.21
C ASN A 66 -5.92 -27.22 26.93
N THR A 67 -6.88 -26.48 26.36
CA THR A 67 -7.95 -25.78 27.09
C THR A 67 -9.10 -25.48 26.12
N ASN A 68 -10.25 -26.15 26.33
CA ASN A 68 -11.57 -25.65 25.88
C ASN A 68 -11.91 -24.38 26.70
N PRO A 69 -12.76 -23.43 26.26
CA PRO A 69 -13.92 -23.58 25.36
C PRO A 69 -14.00 -22.47 24.27
N ILE A 70 -14.73 -22.65 23.17
CA ILE A 70 -16.13 -22.21 22.99
C ILE A 70 -16.59 -22.79 21.66
N ARG A 71 -17.76 -23.43 21.66
CA ARG A 71 -18.50 -23.82 20.45
C ARG A 71 -18.84 -22.56 19.64
N GLN A 72 -18.19 -22.37 18.50
CA GLN A 72 -18.79 -21.68 17.36
C GLN A 72 -19.09 -22.74 16.30
N GLU A 73 -20.20 -23.43 16.49
CA GLU A 73 -20.88 -24.03 15.35
C GLU A 73 -21.65 -22.88 14.68
N ASN A 74 -21.06 -22.34 13.63
CA ASN A 74 -21.79 -21.69 12.54
C ASN A 74 -20.90 -21.75 11.31
N ASN A 75 -21.14 -22.80 10.52
CA ASN A 75 -21.03 -22.85 9.07
C ASN A 75 -19.89 -22.02 8.46
N LEU A 76 -18.81 -22.67 7.99
CA LEU A 76 -18.07 -22.11 6.86
C LEU A 76 -19.03 -22.07 5.66
N PRO A 77 -19.53 -20.91 5.21
CA PRO A 77 -20.34 -20.86 4.01
C PRO A 77 -19.38 -20.60 2.85
N ASP A 78 -19.22 -21.60 1.99
CA ASP A 78 -18.69 -21.47 0.63
C ASP A 78 -17.39 -20.66 0.48
N GLU A 79 -16.25 -21.34 0.63
CA GLU A 79 -15.02 -21.15 -0.16
C GLU A 79 -14.70 -19.68 -0.57
N CYS A 80 -14.82 -18.75 0.39
CA CYS A 80 -14.44 -17.35 0.19
C CYS A 80 -12.91 -17.27 0.27
N ILE A 81 -12.28 -17.09 -0.89
CA ILE A 81 -10.82 -17.09 -1.03
C ILE A 81 -10.22 -15.68 -0.92
N LEU A 82 -11.02 -14.63 -1.12
CA LEU A 82 -10.55 -13.26 -1.17
C LEU A 82 -11.60 -12.28 -0.65
N GLU A 83 -11.17 -11.34 0.20
CA GLU A 83 -11.96 -10.24 0.75
C GLU A 83 -11.25 -8.92 0.50
N ILE A 84 -11.99 -7.91 0.01
CA ILE A 84 -11.49 -6.57 -0.33
C ILE A 84 -12.35 -5.54 0.40
N GLY A 85 -11.74 -4.75 1.29
CA GLY A 85 -12.40 -3.63 1.96
C GLY A 85 -12.18 -2.30 1.23
N TYR A 86 -13.25 -1.54 1.02
CA TYR A 86 -13.22 -0.22 0.38
C TYR A 86 -13.30 0.93 1.40
N PRO A 87 -12.79 2.15 1.09
CA PRO A 87 -12.80 3.28 2.02
C PRO A 87 -14.20 3.76 2.45
N ASN A 88 -15.22 3.46 1.65
CA ASN A 88 -16.62 3.75 1.96
C ASN A 88 -17.25 2.71 2.91
N GLY A 89 -16.49 1.71 3.37
CA GLY A 89 -16.95 0.64 4.25
C GLY A 89 -17.61 -0.54 3.52
N VAL A 90 -17.61 -0.56 2.19
CA VAL A 90 -18.08 -1.72 1.42
C VAL A 90 -17.04 -2.83 1.47
N GLU A 91 -17.47 -4.06 1.72
CA GLU A 91 -16.64 -5.26 1.66
C GLU A 91 -17.06 -6.13 0.46
N LEU A 92 -16.11 -6.42 -0.42
CA LEU A 92 -16.28 -7.34 -1.55
C LEU A 92 -15.70 -8.70 -1.18
N ARG A 93 -16.52 -9.75 -1.21
CA ARG A 93 -16.12 -11.13 -0.97
C ARG A 93 -16.20 -11.94 -2.24
N VAL A 94 -15.12 -12.64 -2.57
CA VAL A 94 -14.93 -13.38 -3.82
C VAL A 94 -14.76 -14.86 -3.52
N LYS A 95 -15.60 -15.67 -4.16
CA LYS A 95 -15.53 -17.13 -4.13
C LYS A 95 -14.53 -17.66 -5.16
N LYS A 96 -14.05 -18.89 -4.97
CA LYS A 96 -13.02 -19.55 -5.78
C LYS A 96 -13.30 -19.58 -7.29
N ASP A 97 -14.56 -19.61 -7.69
CA ASP A 97 -14.97 -19.74 -9.10
C ASP A 97 -15.07 -18.41 -9.86
N LEU A 98 -14.68 -17.29 -9.24
CA LEU A 98 -14.72 -15.99 -9.92
C LEU A 98 -13.51 -15.80 -10.84
N ASP A 99 -13.79 -15.65 -12.13
CA ASP A 99 -12.80 -15.32 -13.14
C ASP A 99 -12.17 -13.93 -12.90
N LEU A 100 -10.85 -13.83 -13.06
CA LEU A 100 -10.05 -12.63 -12.82
C LEU A 100 -10.46 -11.45 -13.72
N LEU A 101 -11.03 -11.71 -14.89
CA LEU A 101 -11.59 -10.68 -15.76
C LEU A 101 -12.82 -10.00 -15.13
N HIS A 102 -13.68 -10.76 -14.46
CA HIS A 102 -14.85 -10.24 -13.76
C HIS A 102 -14.42 -9.47 -12.49
N LEU A 103 -13.41 -9.98 -11.78
CA LEU A 103 -12.82 -9.28 -10.64
C LEU A 103 -12.22 -7.92 -11.04
N LYS A 104 -11.52 -7.87 -12.19
CA LYS A 104 -10.97 -6.61 -12.72
C LYS A 104 -12.08 -5.60 -13.03
N ALA A 105 -13.23 -6.02 -13.55
CA ALA A 105 -14.35 -5.11 -13.79
C ALA A 105 -14.89 -4.50 -12.50
N LEU A 106 -15.02 -5.29 -11.43
CA LEU A 106 -15.53 -4.84 -10.13
C LEU A 106 -14.57 -3.87 -9.41
N ILE A 107 -13.26 -4.06 -9.55
CA ILE A 107 -12.26 -3.18 -8.94
C ILE A 107 -12.17 -1.83 -9.66
N ASN A 108 -12.37 -1.80 -10.98
CA ASN A 108 -12.28 -0.58 -11.80
C ASN A 108 -13.60 0.22 -11.84
N LEU A 109 -14.64 -0.21 -11.11
CA LEU A 109 -15.92 0.51 -11.01
C LEU A 109 -15.87 1.68 -9.99
N LEU A 110 -14.70 1.91 -9.39
CA LEU A 110 -14.39 3.09 -8.59
C LEU A 110 -13.78 4.18 -9.48
N ASP A 111 -14.64 4.91 -10.18
CA ASP A 111 -14.36 6.27 -10.65
C ASP A 111 -14.92 7.28 -9.64
#